data_AF-A0A379VYU0-F1
#
_entry.id   AF-A0A379VYU0-F1
#
_cell.length_a   1.000
_cell.length_b   1.000
_cell.length_c   1.000
_cell.angle_alpha   90.00
_cell.angle_beta   90.00
_cell.angle_gamma   90.00
#
_symmetry.space_group_name_H-M   'P 1'
#
loop_
_entity.id
_entity.type
_entity.pdbx_description
1 polymer ?
#
loop_
_entity_poly.entity_id
_entity_poly.type
_entity_poly.pdbx_seq_one_letter_code
_entity_poly.pdbx_strand_id
1 'polypeptide(L)' 'MIGFYPIESSITAGLCMANRGGSGDLEVLSACNRMNLISYAQISSRLGGGIVLVIASIVFSMMV' A
#
# COMPACT_ATOMS: atom_id res chain seq x y z
N MET A 1 -15.97 9.70 -4.06
CA MET A 1 -14.49 9.83 -4.16
C MET A 1 -14.01 10.67 -2.99
N ILE A 2 -12.92 10.25 -2.32
CA ILE A 2 -12.43 10.83 -1.05
C ILE A 2 -11.74 12.21 -1.24
N GLY A 3 -11.71 12.74 -2.47
CA GLY A 3 -11.13 14.07 -2.77
C GLY A 3 -9.61 14.07 -2.94
N PHE A 4 -8.96 12.90 -2.94
CA PHE A 4 -7.54 12.78 -3.21
C PHE A 4 -7.21 12.87 -4.70
N TYR A 5 -5.99 13.31 -5.00
CA TYR A 5 -5.49 13.30 -6.38
C TYR A 5 -5.38 11.86 -6.88
N PRO A 6 -5.98 11.52 -8.04
CA PRO A 6 -6.04 10.15 -8.52
C PRO A 6 -4.67 9.49 -8.68
N ILE A 7 -3.67 10.23 -9.15
CA ILE A 7 -2.32 9.72 -9.38
C ILE A 7 -1.63 9.39 -8.06
N GLU A 8 -1.57 10.33 -7.12
CA GLU A 8 -0.95 10.16 -5.82
C GLU A 8 -1.65 9.06 -4.99
N SER A 9 -2.97 8.94 -5.13
CA SER A 9 -3.75 7.86 -4.51
C SER A 9 -3.39 6.50 -5.11
N SER A 10 -3.26 6.41 -6.43
CA SER A 10 -2.88 5.16 -7.10
C SER A 10 -1.45 4.73 -6.75
N ILE A 11 -0.54 5.68 -6.52
CA ILE A 11 0.84 5.39 -6.10
C ILE A 11 0.85 4.92 -4.64
N THR A 12 0.23 5.67 -3.72
CA THR A 12 0.35 5.42 -2.26
C THR A 12 -0.54 4.30 -1.75
N ALA A 13 -1.78 4.18 -2.24
CA ALA A 13 -2.73 3.14 -1.81
C ALA A 13 -2.84 1.96 -2.79
N GLY A 14 -2.26 2.08 -3.99
CA GLY A 14 -2.22 1.02 -5.00
C GLY A 14 -0.83 0.41 -5.12
N LEU A 15 0.09 1.12 -5.76
CA LEU A 15 1.44 0.61 -6.04
C LEU A 15 2.21 0.30 -4.75
N CYS A 16 2.10 1.14 -3.71
CA CYS A 16 2.74 0.89 -2.41
C CYS A 16 2.03 -0.18 -1.57
N MET A 17 0.93 -0.76 -2.05
CA MET A 17 0.30 -1.94 -1.45
C MET A 17 0.66 -3.23 -2.21
N ALA A 18 1.00 -3.10 -3.50
CA ALA A 18 1.37 -4.20 -4.39
C ALA A 18 2.89 -4.43 -4.49
N ASN A 19 3.70 -3.58 -3.84
CA ASN A 19 5.15 -3.72 -3.81
C ASN A 19 5.62 -4.61 -2.65
N ARG A 20 6.94 -4.71 -2.47
CA ARG A 20 7.56 -5.47 -1.37
C ARG A 20 7.78 -4.61 -0.12
N GLY A 21 6.70 -4.17 0.51
CA GLY A 21 6.71 -3.48 1.80
C GLY A 21 7.64 -2.26 1.84
N GLY A 22 8.25 -1.98 3.00
CA GLY A 22 9.03 -0.76 3.19
C GLY A 22 10.22 -0.56 2.24
N SER A 23 10.88 -1.63 1.78
CA SER A 23 11.90 -1.52 0.73
C SER A 23 11.30 -1.17 -0.63
N GLY A 24 10.16 -1.80 -0.97
CA GLY A 24 9.44 -1.49 -2.20
C GLY A 24 8.86 -0.07 -2.20
N ASP A 25 8.52 0.48 -1.04
CA ASP A 25 8.02 1.87 -0.94
C ASP A 25 9.10 2.86 -1.39
N LEU A 26 10.35 2.61 -1.01
CA LEU A 26 11.48 3.40 -1.45
C LEU A 26 11.70 3.27 -2.96
N GLU A 27 11.62 2.06 -3.51
CA GLU A 27 11.77 1.82 -4.96
C GLU A 27 10.69 2.53 -5.78
N VAL A 28 9.42 2.38 -5.38
CA VAL A 28 8.27 2.98 -6.09
C VAL A 28 8.29 4.50 -5.99
N LEU A 29 8.50 5.05 -4.79
CA LEU A 29 8.52 6.50 -4.60
C LEU A 29 9.75 7.16 -5.21
N SER A 30 10.89 6.47 -5.24
CA SER A 30 12.08 6.92 -5.94
C SER A 30 11.88 6.90 -7.46
N ALA A 31 11.20 5.89 -8.01
CA ALA A 31 10.93 5.81 -9.45
C ALA A 31 10.00 6.93 -9.96
N CYS A 32 9.10 7.43 -9.10
CA CYS A 32 8.17 8.51 -9.45
C CYS A 32 8.52 9.88 -8.85
N ASN A 33 9.71 10.03 -8.22
CA ASN A 33 10.18 11.25 -7.56
C ASN A 33 9.19 11.85 -6.54
N ARG A 34 8.49 11.01 -5.76
CA ARG A 34 7.49 11.42 -4.75
C ARG A 34 7.82 10.93 -3.35
N MET A 35 9.08 11.07 -2.92
CA MET A 35 9.54 10.65 -1.59
C MET A 35 8.83 11.37 -0.43
N ASN A 36 8.23 12.53 -0.68
CA ASN A 36 7.40 13.24 0.30
C ASN A 36 6.16 12.44 0.73
N LEU A 37 5.76 11.41 -0.03
CA LEU A 37 4.63 10.55 0.30
C LEU A 37 5.00 9.31 1.12
N ILE A 38 6.26 9.19 1.58
CA ILE A 38 6.74 8.01 2.31
C ILE A 38 5.90 7.66 3.54
N SER A 39 5.39 8.66 4.27
CA SER A 39 4.53 8.42 5.43
C SER A 39 3.21 7.72 5.04
N TYR A 40 2.64 8.08 3.87
CA TYR A 40 1.43 7.42 3.36
C TYR A 40 1.72 6.02 2.83
N ALA A 41 2.85 5.84 2.13
CA ALA A 41 3.30 4.52 1.69
C ALA A 41 3.55 3.58 2.88
N GLN A 42 4.15 4.08 3.97
CA GLN A 42 4.35 3.28 5.18
C GLN A 42 3.04 2.88 5.87
N ILE A 43 2.02 3.75 5.85
CA ILE A 43 0.68 3.39 6.34
C ILE A 43 0.12 2.25 5.48
N SER A 44 0.23 2.34 4.15
CA SER A 44 -0.17 1.27 3.23
C SER A 44 0.55 -0.05 3.56
N SER A 45 1.88 -0.04 3.62
CA SER A 45 2.70 -1.24 3.89
C SER A 45 2.45 -1.87 5.27
N ARG A 46 2.26 -1.06 6.32
CA ARG A 46 2.12 -1.58 7.70
C ARG A 46 0.67 -1.86 8.07
N LEU A 47 -0.19 -0.85 7.97
CA LEU A 47 -1.61 -0.96 8.35
C LEU A 47 -2.38 -1.74 7.28
N GLY A 48 -2.17 -1.41 6.00
CA GLY A 48 -2.76 -2.16 4.89
C GLY A 48 -2.30 -3.61 4.87
N GLY A 49 -1.02 -3.88 5.13
CA GLY A 49 -0.50 -5.25 5.32
C GLY A 49 -1.23 -6.01 6.41
N GLY A 50 -1.44 -5.40 7.58
CA GLY A 50 -2.24 -5.99 8.67
C GLY A 50 -3.69 -6.28 8.27
N ILE A 51 -4.33 -5.37 7.53
CA ILE A 51 -5.69 -5.57 7.00
C ILE A 51 -5.72 -6.79 6.05
N VAL A 52 -4.74 -6.92 5.16
CA VAL A 52 -4.65 -8.07 4.25
C VAL A 52 -4.48 -9.38 5.02
N LEU A 53 -3.73 -9.40 6.13
CA LEU A 53 -3.62 -10.61 6.96
C LEU A 53 -4.96 -11.01 7.60
N VAL A 54 -5.76 -10.04 8.06
CA VAL A 54 -7.11 -10.30 8.59
C VAL A 54 -8.05 -10.78 7.49
N ILE A 55 -7.99 -10.19 6.30
CA ILE A 55 -8.79 -10.66 5.15
C ILE A 55 -8.36 -12.08 4.77
N ALA A 56 -7.06 -12.35 4.70
CA ALA A 56 -6.53 -13.65 4.34
C ALA A 56 -6.95 -14.74 5.34
N SER A 57 -6.97 -14.45 6.65
CA SER A 57 -7.42 -15.42 7.64
C SER A 57 -8.89 -15.80 7.47
N ILE A 58 -9.75 -14.84 7.17
CA ILE A 58 -11.17 -15.08 6.87
C ILE A 58 -11.31 -15.88 5.57
N VAL A 59 -10.63 -15.45 4.49
CA VAL A 59 -10.70 -16.10 3.17
C VAL A 59 -10.19 -17.53 3.23
N PHE A 60 -9.05 -17.78 3.88
CA PHE A 60 -8.52 -19.12 4.06
C PHE A 60 -9.46 -20.00 4.90
N SER A 61 -10.11 -19.45 5.93
CA SER A 61 -11.11 -20.20 6.71
C SER A 61 -12.39 -20.54 5.92
N MET A 62 -12.70 -19.79 4.84
CA MET A 62 -13.85 -20.08 3.96
C MET A 62 -13.52 -21.06 2.83
N MET A 63 -12.24 -21.19 2.47
CA MET A 63 -11.77 -22.03 1.37
C MET A 63 -11.24 -23.41 1.81
N VAL A 64 -11.12 -23.61 3.12
CA VAL A 64 -10.99 -24.92 3.77
C VAL A 64 -12.37 -25.50 4.02
#